data_AF-A0A842MVZ6-F1
#
_entry.id   AF-A0A842MVZ6-F1
#
_cell.length_a   1.000
_cell.length_b   1.000
_cell.length_c   1.000
_cell.angle_alpha   90.00
_cell.angle_beta   90.00
_cell.angle_gamma   90.00
#
_symmetry.space_group_name_H-M   'P 1'
#
loop_
_entity.id
_entity.type
_entity.pdbx_description
1 polymer ?
#
loop_
_entity_poly.entity_id
_entity_poly.type
_entity_poly.pdbx_seq_one_letter_code
_entity_poly.pdbx_strand_id
1 'polypeptide(L)'
;KKLSSWGDGFKILWTVIRMSITYNPLFFLTATGALFTLPGSYLIILQFYLRLRFGSLGWNESYFYLGLILFIIGINSFTTAMNILLSKRQERRIILEIRESRN
;
A
#
# COMPACT_ATOMS: atom_id res chain seq x y z
N LYS A 1 -27.01 -9.99 13.12
CA LYS A 1 -27.05 -8.98 12.03
C LYS A 1 -25.72 -9.04 11.29
N LYS A 2 -25.75 -9.44 10.01
CA LYS A 2 -24.58 -9.69 9.16
C LYS A 2 -23.87 -8.36 8.93
N LEU A 3 -22.67 -8.20 9.48
CA LEU A 3 -21.81 -7.02 9.25
C LEU A 3 -21.64 -6.88 7.73
N SER A 4 -22.02 -5.73 7.17
CA SER A 4 -21.70 -5.40 5.78
C SER A 4 -20.19 -5.15 5.71
N SER A 5 -19.45 -6.25 5.56
CA SER A 5 -17.97 -6.34 5.63
C SER A 5 -17.22 -5.25 4.85
N TRP A 6 -17.84 -4.71 3.80
CA TRP A 6 -17.29 -3.63 2.98
C TRP A 6 -17.38 -2.24 3.61
N GLY A 7 -18.45 -1.92 4.34
CA GLY A 7 -18.66 -0.60 4.93
C GLY A 7 -17.76 -0.36 6.14
N ASP A 8 -17.57 -1.39 6.98
CA ASP A 8 -16.68 -1.31 8.14
C ASP A 8 -15.20 -1.28 7.71
N GLY A 9 -14.84 -2.01 6.65
CA GLY A 9 -13.52 -1.94 6.04
C GLY A 9 -13.18 -0.52 5.55
N PHE A 10 -14.12 0.12 4.85
CA PHE A 10 -13.96 1.51 4.40
C PHE A 10 -13.86 2.49 5.57
N LYS A 11 -14.64 2.27 6.64
CA LYS A 11 -14.61 3.11 7.84
C LYS A 11 -13.29 3.01 8.58
N ILE A 12 -12.72 1.81 8.72
CA ILE A 12 -11.38 1.59 9.30
C ILE A 12 -10.32 2.25 8.43
N LEU A 13 -10.39 2.07 7.11
CA LEU A 13 -9.47 2.70 6.17
C LEU A 13 -9.50 4.22 6.29
N TRP A 14 -10.71 4.80 6.37
CA TRP A 14 -10.92 6.23 6.53
C TRP A 14 -10.41 6.77 7.87
N THR A 15 -10.62 6.03 8.96
CA THR A 15 -10.07 6.39 10.28
C THR A 15 -8.54 6.35 10.29
N VAL A 16 -7.93 5.33 9.67
CA VAL A 16 -6.47 5.22 9.54
C VAL A 16 -5.92 6.37 8.67
N ILE A 17 -6.55 6.67 7.54
CA ILE A 17 -6.19 7.81 6.68
C ILE A 17 -6.21 9.12 7.46
N ARG A 18 -7.31 9.39 8.18
CA ARG A 18 -7.49 10.63 8.92
C ARG A 18 -6.50 10.77 10.07
N MET A 19 -6.23 9.69 10.81
CA MET A 19 -5.20 9.66 11.86
C MET A 19 -3.79 9.86 11.30
N SER A 20 -3.49 9.27 10.15
CA SER A 20 -2.17 9.35 9.54
C SER A 20 -1.85 10.74 8.98
N ILE A 21 -2.84 11.45 8.41
CA ILE A 21 -2.67 12.84 7.97
C ILE A 21 -2.31 13.75 9.17
N THR A 22 -2.90 13.51 10.34
CA THR A 22 -2.68 14.34 11.53
C THR A 22 -1.37 14.04 12.26
N TYR A 23 -0.92 12.79 12.30
CA TYR A 23 0.27 12.39 13.08
C TYR A 23 1.52 12.10 12.26
N ASN A 24 1.40 11.69 10.99
CA ASN A 24 2.57 11.23 10.23
C ASN A 24 2.33 11.33 8.70
N PRO A 25 2.59 12.50 8.07
CA PRO A 25 2.31 12.73 6.66
C PRO A 25 3.05 11.74 5.72
N LEU A 26 4.20 11.22 6.17
CA LEU A 26 4.98 10.21 5.45
C LEU A 26 4.24 8.87 5.32
N PHE A 27 3.46 8.47 6.33
CA PHE A 27 2.65 7.26 6.26
C PHE A 27 1.51 7.43 5.26
N PHE A 28 0.86 8.59 5.24
CA PHE A 28 -0.23 8.84 4.30
C PHE A 28 0.27 8.80 2.86
N LEU A 29 1.40 9.45 2.57
CA LEU A 29 2.03 9.43 1.25
C LEU A 29 2.33 7.99 0.78
N THR A 30 2.97 7.20 1.64
CA THR A 30 3.35 5.81 1.34
C THR A 30 2.13 4.88 1.23
N ALA A 31 1.09 5.11 2.02
CA ALA A 31 -0.18 4.41 1.91
C ALA A 31 -0.93 4.73 0.60
N THR A 32 -0.91 5.99 0.15
CA THR A 32 -1.46 6.34 -1.17
C THR A 32 -0.62 5.76 -2.31
N GLY A 33 0.70 5.68 -2.14
CA GLY A 33 1.59 5.00 -3.08
C GLY A 33 1.22 3.53 -3.28
N ALA A 34 0.80 2.84 -2.22
CA ALA A 34 0.31 1.46 -2.27
C ALA A 34 -0.96 1.27 -3.13
N LEU A 35 -1.71 2.33 -3.44
CA LEU A 35 -2.83 2.23 -4.37
C LEU A 35 -2.36 2.01 -5.82
N PHE A 36 -1.15 2.45 -6.18
CA PHE A 36 -0.58 2.23 -7.52
C PHE A 36 -0.25 0.76 -7.83
N THR A 37 -0.21 -0.10 -6.80
CA THR A 37 -0.02 -1.54 -6.97
C THR A 37 -1.19 -2.19 -7.73
N LEU A 38 -2.42 -1.64 -7.60
CA LEU A 38 -3.61 -2.12 -8.31
C LEU A 38 -3.54 -1.85 -9.83
N PRO A 39 -3.36 -0.60 -10.31
CA PRO A 39 -3.20 -0.36 -11.74
C PRO A 39 -1.93 -1.00 -12.31
N GLY A 40 -0.84 -1.06 -11.55
CA GLY A 40 0.39 -1.75 -11.98
C GLY A 40 0.17 -3.24 -12.23
N SER A 41 -0.45 -3.95 -11.28
CA SER A 41 -0.76 -5.37 -11.45
C SER A 41 -1.78 -5.64 -12.56
N TYR A 42 -2.79 -4.78 -12.71
CA TYR A 42 -3.75 -4.87 -13.82
C TYR A 42 -3.06 -4.77 -15.17
N LEU A 43 -2.17 -3.80 -15.37
CA LEU A 43 -1.43 -3.64 -16.62
C LEU A 43 -0.53 -4.84 -16.93
N ILE A 44 0.15 -5.39 -15.91
CA ILE A 44 0.99 -6.58 -16.09
C ILE A 44 0.13 -7.79 -16.50
N ILE A 45 -1.00 -8.02 -15.83
CA ILE A 45 -1.91 -9.13 -16.15
C ILE A 45 -2.51 -8.97 -17.54
N LEU A 46 -2.96 -7.76 -17.89
CA LEU A 46 -3.50 -7.46 -19.22
C LEU A 46 -2.45 -7.73 -20.30
N GLN A 47 -1.23 -7.29 -20.10
CA GLN A 47 -0.15 -7.49 -21.07
C GLN A 47 0.26 -8.95 -21.21
N PHE A 48 0.26 -9.70 -20.10
CA PHE A 48 0.46 -11.13 -20.11
C PHE A 48 -0.66 -11.86 -20.87
N TYR A 49 -1.91 -11.47 -20.66
CA TYR A 49 -3.06 -12.00 -21.38
C TYR A 49 -2.99 -11.73 -22.90
N LEU A 50 -2.63 -10.50 -23.28
CA LEU A 50 -2.47 -10.12 -24.69
C LEU A 50 -1.36 -10.94 -25.35
N ARG A 51 -0.24 -11.18 -24.65
CA ARG A 51 0.85 -12.05 -25.13
C ARG A 51 0.38 -13.48 -25.35
N LEU A 52 -0.40 -14.03 -24.42
CA LEU A 52 -0.94 -15.39 -24.52
C LEU A 52 -1.92 -15.55 -25.68
N ARG A 53 -2.74 -14.53 -25.97
CA ARG A 53 -3.81 -14.62 -26.97
C ARG A 53 -3.39 -14.19 -28.37
N PHE A 54 -2.52 -13.20 -28.50
CA PHE A 54 -2.14 -12.59 -29.79
C PHE A 54 -0.66 -12.81 -30.15
N GLY A 55 0.10 -13.57 -29.35
CA GLY A 55 1.51 -13.85 -29.62
C GLY A 55 2.37 -12.58 -29.60
N SER A 56 3.33 -12.46 -30.52
CA SER A 56 4.21 -11.28 -30.58
C SER A 56 3.51 -10.00 -31.06
N LEU A 57 2.38 -10.12 -31.75
CA LEU A 57 1.63 -8.98 -32.29
C LEU A 57 0.87 -8.19 -31.22
N GLY A 58 0.51 -8.84 -30.11
CA GLY A 58 -0.12 -8.19 -28.95
C GLY A 58 0.86 -7.64 -27.92
N TRP A 59 2.17 -7.85 -28.14
CA TRP A 59 3.21 -7.46 -27.19
C TRP A 59 3.72 -6.05 -27.47
N ASN A 60 3.53 -5.19 -26.48
CA ASN A 60 4.12 -3.86 -26.42
C ASN A 60 4.98 -3.74 -25.14
N GLU A 61 6.29 -3.66 -25.33
CA GLU A 61 7.26 -3.61 -24.23
C GLU A 61 7.07 -2.39 -23.34
N SER A 62 6.72 -1.24 -23.91
CA SER A 62 6.58 0.01 -23.15
C SER A 62 5.47 -0.06 -22.10
N TYR A 63 4.31 -0.64 -22.45
CA TYR A 63 3.21 -0.82 -21.49
C TYR A 63 3.55 -1.84 -20.40
N PHE A 64 4.34 -2.87 -20.75
CA PHE A 64 4.82 -3.84 -19.76
C PHE A 64 5.75 -3.17 -18.74
N TYR A 65 6.73 -2.39 -19.20
CA TYR A 65 7.65 -1.66 -18.32
C TYR A 65 6.92 -0.63 -17.46
N LEU A 66 5.92 0.07 -18.01
CA LEU A 66 5.09 1.00 -17.25
C LEU A 66 4.34 0.27 -16.13
N GLY A 67 3.71 -0.87 -16.44
CA GLY A 67 3.05 -1.71 -15.44
C GLY A 67 4.00 -2.18 -14.34
N LEU A 68 5.21 -2.61 -14.71
CA LEU A 68 6.27 -3.00 -13.79
C LEU A 68 6.70 -1.86 -12.86
N ILE A 69 6.96 -0.68 -13.41
CA ILE A 69 7.38 0.49 -12.63
C ILE A 69 6.28 0.88 -11.62
N LEU A 70 5.02 0.96 -12.06
CA LEU A 70 3.89 1.24 -11.17
C LEU A 70 3.77 0.19 -10.06
N PHE A 71 3.92 -1.08 -10.40
CA PHE A 71 3.84 -2.17 -9.45
C PHE A 71 4.97 -2.12 -8.41
N ILE A 72 6.21 -1.88 -8.85
CA ILE A 72 7.38 -1.74 -7.98
C ILE A 72 7.21 -0.53 -7.05
N ILE A 73 6.79 0.61 -7.57
CA ILE A 73 6.55 1.81 -6.74
C ILE A 73 5.44 1.53 -5.73
N GLY A 74 4.36 0.86 -6.14
CA GLY A 74 3.25 0.51 -5.26
C GLY A 74 3.66 -0.40 -4.11
N ILE A 75 4.36 -1.51 -4.40
CA ILE A 75 4.77 -2.48 -3.37
C ILE A 75 5.85 -1.91 -2.44
N ASN A 76 6.77 -1.09 -2.96
CA ASN A 76 7.76 -0.42 -2.12
C ASN A 76 7.09 0.59 -1.19
N SER A 77 6.15 1.38 -1.71
CA SER A 77 5.39 2.34 -0.91
C SER A 77 4.58 1.63 0.19
N PHE A 78 3.96 0.48 -0.12
CA PHE A 78 3.29 -0.35 0.89
C PHE A 78 4.25 -0.82 1.98
N THR A 79 5.43 -1.29 1.59
CA THR A 79 6.47 -1.76 2.52
C THR A 79 6.97 -0.62 3.41
N THR A 80 7.21 0.56 2.85
CA THR A 80 7.62 1.75 3.62
C THR A 80 6.52 2.19 4.59
N ALA A 81 5.25 2.18 4.18
CA ALA A 81 4.12 2.50 5.06
C ALA A 81 4.08 1.53 6.27
N MET A 82 4.26 0.24 6.02
CA MET A 82 4.30 -0.77 7.08
C MET A 82 5.48 -0.55 8.04
N ASN A 83 6.66 -0.24 7.51
CA ASN A 83 7.84 0.06 8.33
C ASN A 83 7.62 1.28 9.22
N ILE A 84 7.05 2.37 8.68
CA ILE A 84 6.73 3.56 9.46
C ILE A 84 5.77 3.23 10.62
N LEU A 85 4.75 2.42 10.35
CA LEU A 85 3.79 2.00 11.37
C LEU A 85 4.46 1.16 12.47
N LEU A 86 5.30 0.20 12.09
CA LEU A 86 6.02 -0.66 13.03
C LEU A 86 7.00 0.14 13.88
N SER A 87 7.76 1.06 13.29
CA SER A 87 8.68 1.95 14.02
C SER A 87 7.93 2.81 15.03
N LYS A 88 6.81 3.43 14.63
CA LYS A 88 5.98 4.21 15.57
C LYS A 88 5.40 3.37 16.70
N ARG A 89 5.05 2.11 16.42
CA ARG A 89 4.58 1.17 17.45
C ARG A 89 5.70 0.81 18.43
N GLN A 90 6.93 0.65 17.96
CA GLN A 90 8.10 0.38 18.80
C GLN A 90 8.48 1.59 19.66
N GLU A 91 8.53 2.80 19.08
CA GLU A 91 8.77 4.04 19.82
C GLU A 91 7.81 4.17 21.01
N ARG A 92 6.51 3.92 20.76
CA ARG A 92 5.49 4.00 21.82
C ARG A 92 5.70 2.97 22.93
N ARG A 93 6.15 1.75 22.61
CA ARG A 93 6.43 0.71 23.62
C ARG A 93 7.62 1.10 24.49
N ILE A 94 8.70 1.57 23.88
CA ILE A 94 9.91 2.00 24.60
C ILE A 94 9.59 3.16 25.54
N ILE A 95 8.80 4.15 25.10
CA ILE A 95 8.39 5.28 25.94
C ILE A 95 7.58 4.82 27.16
N LEU A 96 6.71 3.81 26.98
CA LEU A 96 5.92 3.26 28.09
C LEU A 96 6.81 2.53 29.10
N GLU A 97 7.74 1.69 28.64
CA GLU A 97 8.71 0.99 29.50
C GLU A 97 9.59 1.97 30.28
N ILE A 98 10.11 3.02 29.63
CA ILE A 98 10.91 4.05 30.33
C ILE A 98 10.08 4.76 31.40
N ARG A 99 8.79 5.00 31.15
CA ARG A 99 7.90 5.68 32.10
C ARG A 99 7.57 4.78 33.30
N GLU A 100 7.40 3.48 33.09
CA GLU A 100 7.21 2.50 34.16
C GLU A 100 8.49 2.32 35.00
N SER A 101 9.67 2.30 34.38
CA SER A 101 10.94 2.15 35.13
C SER A 101 11.31 3.37 35.98
N ARG A 102 10.70 4.54 35.72
CA ARG A 102 11.00 5.80 36.42
C ARG A 102 10.09 6.04 37.63
N ASN A 103 8.98 5.31 37.75
CA ASN A 103 8.05 5.35 38.87
C ASN A 103 8.34 4.23 39.86
#